data_AF-A0A3M1QUS4-F1
#
_entry.id   AF-A0A3M1QUS4-F1
#
_cell.length_a   1.000
_cell.length_b   1.000
_cell.length_c   1.000
_cell.angle_alpha   90.00
_cell.angle_beta   90.00
_cell.angle_gamma   90.00
#
_symmetry.space_group_name_H-M   'P 1'
#
loop_
_entity.id
_entity.type
_entity.pdbx_description
1 polymer ?
#
loop_
_entity_poly.entity_id
_entity_poly.type
_entity_poly.pdbx_seq_one_letter_code
_entity_poly.pdbx_strand_id
1 'polypeptide(L)' 'MLVAAIQMNSQENKAVNLTKAERFIDEAADRGATLVGLPEYFNFLGSDREKLAQAEPIPGPTIDRLAEKARTYGIYL' A
#
# COMPACT_ATOMS: atom_id res chain seq x y z
N MET A 1 -2.33 11.05 -18.81
CA MET A 1 -2.61 10.40 -17.52
C MET A 1 -1.49 9.41 -17.26
N LEU A 2 -0.64 9.63 -16.25
CA LEU A 2 0.40 8.68 -15.87
C LEU A 2 -0.16 7.73 -14.81
N VAL A 3 0.15 6.45 -14.94
CA VAL A 3 -0.23 5.39 -14.00
C VAL A 3 1.04 4.67 -13.56
N ALA A 4 1.11 4.29 -12.29
CA ALA A 4 2.21 3.49 -11.75
C ALA A 4 1.70 2.13 -11.28
N ALA A 5 2.40 1.06 -11.65
CA ALA A 5 2.22 -0.27 -11.08
C ALA A 5 3.40 -0.55 -10.15
N ILE A 6 3.14 -0.66 -8.85
CA ILE A 6 4.17 -0.91 -7.85
C ILE A 6 4.50 -2.40 -7.83
N GLN A 7 5.79 -2.72 -7.88
CA GLN A 7 6.31 -4.05 -7.58
C GLN A 7 7.06 -4.01 -6.25
N MET A 8 6.66 -4.86 -5.32
CA MET A 8 7.38 -5.05 -4.05
C MET A 8 7.32 -6.52 -3.62
N ASN A 9 8.34 -6.94 -2.89
CA ASN A 9 8.36 -8.23 -2.21
C ASN A 9 7.84 -8.04 -0.78
N SER A 10 6.56 -8.38 -0.55
CA SER A 10 5.92 -8.35 0.76
C SER A 10 6.32 -9.56 1.60
N GLN A 11 6.45 -9.35 2.91
CA GLN A 11 6.87 -10.37 3.87
C GLN A 11 5.95 -10.34 5.10
N GLU A 12 6.31 -11.05 6.16
CA GLU A 12 5.53 -11.14 7.40
C GLU A 12 5.57 -9.88 8.27
N ASN A 13 6.52 -8.95 8.05
CA ASN A 13 6.55 -7.70 8.81
C ASN A 13 5.67 -6.63 8.14
N LYS A 14 4.44 -6.49 8.64
CA LYS A 14 3.46 -5.52 8.13
C LYS A 14 3.96 -4.07 8.15
N ALA A 15 4.62 -3.65 9.23
CA ALA A 15 5.12 -2.27 9.34
C ALA A 15 6.16 -1.96 8.24
N VAL A 16 7.10 -2.89 8.02
CA VAL A 16 8.12 -2.77 6.97
C VAL A 16 7.48 -2.74 5.58
N ASN A 17 6.50 -3.59 5.32
CA ASN A 17 5.77 -3.61 4.06
C ASN A 17 5.06 -2.27 3.79
N LEU A 18 4.31 -1.76 4.76
CA LEU A 18 3.56 -0.51 4.61
C LEU A 18 4.49 0.68 4.37
N THR A 19 5.59 0.80 5.12
CA THR A 19 6.59 1.84 4.89
C THR A 19 7.21 1.75 3.49
N LYS A 20 7.45 0.53 2.98
CA LYS A 20 7.97 0.33 1.62
C LYS A 20 6.94 0.71 0.55
N ALA A 21 5.68 0.33 0.73
CA ALA A 21 4.58 0.68 -0.16
C ALA A 21 4.40 2.20 -0.24
N GLU A 22 4.36 2.88 0.91
CA GLU A 22 4.26 4.35 0.99
C GLU A 22 5.39 5.04 0.25
N ARG A 23 6.64 4.59 0.43
CA ARG A 23 7.77 5.18 -0.29
C ARG A 23 7.62 5.07 -1.81
N PHE A 24 7.09 3.96 -2.32
CA PHE A 24 6.85 3.80 -3.76
C PHE A 24 5.65 4.60 -4.25
N ILE A 25 4.63 4.81 -3.40
CA ILE A 25 3.51 5.72 -3.69
C ILE A 25 4.03 7.15 -3.80
N ASP A 26 4.84 7.59 -2.84
CA ASP A 26 5.45 8.93 -2.83
C ASP A 26 6.28 9.15 -4.11
N GLU A 27 7.14 8.20 -4.46
CA GLU A 27 7.93 8.26 -5.70
C GLU A 27 7.05 8.31 -6.97
N ALA A 28 5.96 7.52 -7.01
CA ALA A 28 5.05 7.54 -8.15
C ALA A 28 4.31 8.87 -8.27
N ALA A 29 3.86 9.43 -7.15
CA ALA A 29 3.18 10.72 -7.09
C ALA A 29 4.12 11.87 -7.50
N ASP A 30 5.36 11.88 -7.01
CA ASP A 30 6.38 12.87 -7.38
C ASP A 30 6.69 12.85 -8.89
N ARG A 31 6.52 11.70 -9.54
CA ARG A 31 6.66 11.53 -10.99
C ARG A 31 5.39 11.91 -11.78
N GLY A 32 4.34 12.33 -11.10
CA GLY A 32 3.07 12.78 -11.69
C GLY A 32 2.07 11.66 -11.97
N ALA A 33 2.18 10.50 -11.30
CA ALA A 33 1.17 9.46 -11.41
C ALA A 33 -0.15 9.92 -10.79
N THR A 34 -1.25 9.63 -11.47
CA THR A 34 -2.62 9.97 -11.03
C THR A 34 -3.41 8.76 -10.53
N LEU A 35 -2.92 7.56 -10.84
CA LEU A 35 -3.40 6.27 -10.35
C LEU A 35 -2.18 5.41 -10.03
N VAL A 36 -2.18 4.77 -8.87
CA VAL A 36 -1.08 3.93 -8.39
C VAL A 36 -1.64 2.60 -7.93
N GLY A 37 -1.26 1.50 -8.58
CA GLY A 37 -1.67 0.15 -8.21
C GLY A 37 -0.65 -0.53 -7.31
N LEU A 38 -1.10 -1.15 -6.22
CA LEU A 38 -0.30 -1.99 -5.32
C LEU A 38 -0.49 -3.49 -5.65
N PRO A 39 0.51 -4.35 -5.38
CA PRO A 39 0.35 -5.78 -5.60
C PRO A 39 -0.60 -6.42 -4.58
N GLU A 40 -1.10 -7.60 -4.89
CA GLU A 40 -1.85 -8.43 -3.94
C GLU A 40 -1.03 -8.68 -2.66
N TYR A 41 -1.70 -8.69 -1.49
CA TYR A 41 -1.07 -8.89 -0.19
C TYR A 41 0.08 -7.90 0.12
N PHE A 42 0.06 -6.70 -0.49
CA PHE A 42 1.15 -5.72 -0.29
C PHE A 42 1.41 -5.42 1.19
N ASN A 43 0.37 -5.39 2.04
CA ASN A 43 0.48 -5.05 3.45
C ASN A 43 1.02 -6.20 4.31
N PHE A 44 0.71 -7.46 4.03
CA PHE A 44 1.20 -8.60 4.80
C PHE A 44 1.15 -9.90 3.99
N LEU A 45 2.27 -10.65 4.00
CA LEU A 45 2.35 -11.98 3.41
C LEU A 45 3.02 -12.96 4.37
N GLY A 46 2.22 -13.88 4.91
CA GLY A 46 2.65 -14.99 5.79
C GLY A 46 1.79 -16.23 5.53
N SER A 47 1.73 -17.16 6.49
CA SER A 47 0.82 -18.31 6.41
C SER A 47 -0.65 -17.89 6.46
N ASP A 48 -1.57 -18.76 6.04
CA ASP A 48 -3.01 -18.43 6.04
C ASP A 48 -3.56 -18.15 7.45
N ARG A 49 -3.05 -18.85 8.46
CA ARG A 49 -3.38 -18.58 9.87
C ARG A 49 -2.93 -17.18 10.27
N GLU A 50 -1.74 -16.77 9.86
CA GLU A 50 -1.23 -15.43 10.17
C GLU A 50 -1.97 -14.36 9.38
N LYS A 51 -2.32 -14.60 8.11
CA LYS A 51 -3.14 -13.68 7.31
C LYS A 51 -4.48 -13.38 8.00
N LEU A 52 -5.14 -14.41 8.53
CA LEU A 52 -6.38 -14.23 9.30
C LEU A 52 -6.15 -13.43 10.58
N ALA A 53 -5.08 -13.70 11.32
CA ALA A 53 -4.73 -12.96 12.54
C ALA A 53 -4.31 -11.50 12.25
N GLN A 54 -3.82 -11.23 11.05
CA GLN A 54 -3.40 -9.90 10.59
C GLN A 54 -4.49 -9.17 9.81
N ALA A 55 -5.68 -9.75 9.64
CA ALA A 55 -6.80 -9.06 9.00
C ALA A 55 -7.17 -7.81 9.79
N GLU A 56 -7.46 -6.72 9.07
CA GLU A 56 -7.83 -5.43 9.65
C GLU A 56 -9.31 -5.14 9.41
N PRO A 57 -9.97 -4.38 10.31
CA PRO A 57 -11.31 -3.87 10.06
C PRO A 57 -11.32 -2.92 8.85
N ILE A 58 -12.52 -2.63 8.34
CA ILE A 58 -12.74 -1.67 7.26
C ILE A 58 -13.65 -0.55 7.78
N PRO A 59 -13.18 0.72 7.87
CA PRO A 59 -11.78 1.13 7.72
C PRO A 59 -10.88 0.62 8.86
N GLY A 60 -9.58 0.63 8.61
CA GLY A 60 -8.56 0.15 9.53
C GLY A 60 -7.17 0.69 9.17
N PRO A 61 -6.12 0.33 9.91
CA PRO A 61 -4.82 1.00 9.86
C PRO A 61 -4.19 1.12 8.47
N THR A 62 -4.26 0.07 7.65
CA THR A 62 -3.75 0.09 6.27
C THR A 62 -4.56 1.07 5.40
N ILE A 63 -5.89 1.04 5.50
CA ILE A 63 -6.79 1.92 4.75
C ILE A 63 -6.57 3.38 5.15
N ASP A 64 -6.42 3.66 6.44
CA ASP A 64 -6.23 5.03 6.92
C ASP A 64 -4.93 5.64 6.36
N ARG A 65 -3.83 4.86 6.34
CA ARG A 65 -2.54 5.26 5.77
C ARG A 65 -2.63 5.49 4.25
N LEU A 66 -3.24 4.57 3.51
CA LEU A 66 -3.42 4.73 2.06
C LEU A 66 -4.32 5.93 1.73
N ALA A 67 -5.40 6.13 2.49
CA ALA A 67 -6.31 7.25 2.31
C ALA A 67 -5.61 8.59 2.59
N GLU A 68 -4.71 8.66 3.58
CA GLU A 68 -3.88 9.84 3.82
C GLU A 68 -2.96 10.14 2.63
N LYS A 69 -2.29 9.13 2.06
CA LYS A 69 -1.45 9.29 0.86
C LYS A 69 -2.27 9.74 -0.35
N ALA A 70 -3.41 9.09 -0.63
CA ALA A 70 -4.31 9.46 -1.72
C ALA A 70 -4.75 10.93 -1.62
N ARG A 71 -5.17 11.38 -0.42
CA ARG A 71 -5.59 12.77 -0.17
C ARG A 71 -4.44 13.76 -0.31
N THR A 72 -3.26 13.42 0.22
CA THR A 72 -2.07 14.28 0.18
C THR A 72 -1.64 14.58 -1.26
N TYR A 73 -1.62 13.56 -2.12
CA TYR A 73 -1.15 13.71 -3.49
C TYR A 73 -2.28 13.95 -4.51
N GLY A 74 -3.55 13.80 -4.12
CA GLY A 74 -4.68 13.92 -5.04
C GLY A 74 -4.71 12.80 -6.09
N ILE A 75 -4.36 11.57 -5.70
CA ILE A 75 -4.25 10.41 -6.58
C ILE A 75 -5.26 9.32 -6.22
N TYR A 76 -5.49 8.40 -7.14
CA TYR A 76 -6.18 7.15 -6.88
C TYR A 76 -5.18 6.06 -6.46
N LEU A 77 -5.55 5.28 -5.43
CA LEU A 77 -4.83 4.12 -4.91
C LEU A 77 -5.77 2.90 -4.90
#